data_AF-A0AA43KFB8-F1
#
_entry.id   AF-A0AA43KFB8-F1
#
_cell.length_a   1.000
_cell.length_b   1.000
_cell.length_c   1.000
_cell.angle_alpha   90.00
_cell.angle_beta   90.00
_cell.angle_gamma   90.00
#
_symmetry.space_group_name_H-M   'P 1'
#
loop_
_entity.id
_entity.type
_entity.pdbx_description
1 polymer ?
#
loop_
_entity_poly.entity_id
_entity_poly.type
_entity_poly.pdbx_seq_one_letter_code
_entity_poly.pdbx_strand_id
1 'polypeptide(L)'
;MTLSSINSNSQAGSLELLATELTSPPALLNNSGSTVTITLTATGQWSLINFETSDPSLIKYKTPVDGDGHPRDKNDEKYKLKYPQSNPGALVGEIKDAKGNTKSTVSGKQQSFELQPGETVSFLINDDPKWYGNNAGKLTISYTSTVKSVEPTKPTDPKPQPEIISITDLYNTGVDNARQVLSDSIRDPHYTLATYPAGTELPGVTTPNKDLAPINWVPNTQTARWIGPKTPFANGPVGNYSYTTTFTLPEFSEALIVGELSVDDNITDIVLNGVSVGNPVPLSSWTKIGRFSISTGFVVGTNTLEFKLHSIGGPTGLRIDSISGTYKPSSLKATIYEDRDFQGVSKEVGVGSHDVWNIGFPNDALSSLKVPQGLKVTLYQHATNQGRSKVFTADAPWVGDDFDNITSAIKVELLPSSLTAPIVVTVPPANAPTIPQGFHSPFTFTPSAAPVIQWNGYTYWAYSYADNRMAMAILAYDAKGQIVKQWEKPGARYLTSITVDSAQKTIILTGQANQTTVLSWDELRL
;
A
#
# COMPACT_ATOMS: atom_id res chain seq x y z
N MET A 1 0.32 -36.94 0.06
CA MET A 1 -0.23 -35.72 0.66
C MET A 1 -1.27 -35.14 -0.28
N THR A 2 -2.54 -35.15 0.12
CA THR A 2 -3.60 -34.44 -0.60
C THR A 2 -3.59 -32.98 -0.10
N LEU A 3 -3.03 -32.07 -0.90
CA LEU A 3 -2.95 -30.65 -0.58
C LEU A 3 -4.04 -29.90 -1.35
N SER A 4 -5.03 -29.35 -0.64
CA SER A 4 -6.02 -28.47 -1.25
C SER A 4 -5.64 -27.01 -1.02
N SER A 5 -5.69 -26.20 -2.07
CA SER A 5 -5.37 -24.76 -2.00
C SER A 5 -6.63 -23.92 -1.84
N ILE A 6 -6.58 -22.93 -0.96
CA ILE A 6 -7.59 -21.88 -0.80
C ILE A 6 -7.15 -20.70 -1.64
N ASN A 7 -7.84 -20.43 -2.74
CA ASN A 7 -7.41 -19.43 -3.74
C ASN A 7 -8.31 -18.18 -3.79
N SER A 8 -9.42 -18.16 -3.06
CA SER A 8 -10.42 -17.09 -3.08
C SER A 8 -10.80 -16.62 -1.69
N ASN A 9 -11.43 -15.44 -1.61
CA ASN A 9 -11.84 -14.81 -0.35
C ASN A 9 -12.94 -15.59 0.41
N SER A 10 -13.59 -16.55 -0.26
CA SER A 10 -14.39 -17.58 0.38
C SER A 10 -14.33 -18.85 -0.45
N GLN A 11 -14.19 -19.99 0.22
CA GLN A 11 -14.14 -21.32 -0.40
C GLN A 11 -14.66 -22.35 0.60
N ALA A 12 -15.42 -23.33 0.11
CA ALA A 12 -15.85 -24.49 0.89
C ALA A 12 -15.31 -25.77 0.26
N GLY A 13 -15.09 -26.81 1.07
CA GLY A 13 -14.62 -28.10 0.58
C GLY A 13 -14.67 -29.19 1.63
N SER A 14 -14.19 -30.37 1.26
CA SER A 14 -14.03 -31.49 2.18
C SER A 14 -12.73 -32.23 1.94
N LEU A 15 -12.20 -32.84 3.01
CA LEU A 15 -11.04 -33.72 3.00
C LEU A 15 -11.44 -35.05 3.66
N GLU A 16 -10.92 -36.16 3.16
CA GLU A 16 -10.98 -37.43 3.87
C GLU A 16 -9.65 -37.68 4.58
N LEU A 17 -9.73 -38.10 5.85
CA LEU A 17 -8.56 -38.47 6.66
C LEU A 17 -8.75 -39.90 7.15
N LEU A 18 -7.86 -40.81 6.72
CA LEU A 18 -7.82 -42.17 7.24
C LEU A 18 -7.12 -42.19 8.60
N ALA A 19 -7.58 -43.04 9.52
CA ALA A 19 -7.00 -43.15 10.86
C ALA A 19 -5.53 -43.61 10.88
N THR A 20 -5.03 -44.17 9.77
CA THR A 20 -3.65 -44.64 9.60
C THR A 20 -2.71 -43.62 8.95
N GLU A 21 -3.22 -42.45 8.54
CA GLU A 21 -2.50 -41.54 7.64
C GLU A 21 -1.59 -40.55 8.40
N LEU A 22 -0.39 -41.01 8.75
CA LEU A 22 0.62 -40.21 9.49
C LEU A 22 1.65 -39.51 8.59
N THR A 23 2.10 -40.17 7.51
CA THR A 23 3.26 -39.72 6.72
C THR A 23 2.92 -38.73 5.62
N SER A 24 1.65 -38.64 5.24
CA SER A 24 1.18 -37.80 4.13
C SER A 24 -0.22 -37.22 4.36
N PRO A 25 -0.51 -36.68 5.55
CA PRO A 25 -1.85 -36.27 5.94
C PRO A 25 -2.47 -35.26 4.96
N PRO A 26 -3.80 -35.26 4.80
CA PRO A 26 -4.51 -34.24 4.06
C PRO A 26 -4.27 -32.85 4.69
N ALA A 27 -4.13 -31.84 3.84
CA ALA A 27 -3.77 -30.50 4.26
C ALA A 27 -4.46 -29.41 3.44
N LEU A 28 -4.61 -28.23 4.04
CA LEU A 28 -5.03 -26.99 3.37
C LEU A 28 -3.87 -26.00 3.31
N LEU A 29 -3.69 -25.34 2.17
CA LEU A 29 -2.76 -24.21 1.97
C LEU A 29 -3.57 -22.94 1.74
N ASN A 30 -3.27 -21.87 2.48
CA ASN A 30 -3.81 -20.56 2.17
C ASN A 30 -2.99 -19.87 1.07
N ASN A 31 -3.54 -19.81 -0.14
CA ASN A 31 -2.94 -19.15 -1.31
C ASN A 31 -3.74 -17.89 -1.72
N SER A 32 -4.67 -17.41 -0.88
CA SER A 32 -5.62 -16.33 -1.21
C SER A 32 -5.05 -14.91 -1.04
N GLY A 33 -3.78 -14.78 -0.62
CA GLY A 33 -3.13 -13.49 -0.36
C GLY A 33 -3.65 -12.73 0.88
N SER A 34 -4.69 -13.23 1.55
CA SER A 34 -5.28 -12.64 2.77
C SER A 34 -5.35 -13.65 3.91
N THR A 35 -5.43 -13.20 5.17
CA THR A 35 -5.74 -14.09 6.30
C THR A 35 -7.16 -14.63 6.15
N VAL A 36 -7.31 -15.95 6.26
CA VAL A 36 -8.61 -16.61 6.21
C VAL A 36 -8.93 -17.27 7.55
N THR A 37 -10.17 -17.15 7.98
CA THR A 37 -10.72 -17.98 9.06
C THR A 37 -11.21 -19.28 8.43
N ILE A 38 -10.66 -20.39 8.89
CA ILE A 38 -11.13 -21.74 8.58
C ILE A 38 -12.09 -22.16 9.68
N THR A 39 -13.30 -22.55 9.31
CA THR A 39 -14.23 -23.23 10.20
C THR A 39 -14.49 -24.62 9.63
N LEU A 40 -14.30 -25.65 10.45
CA LEU A 40 -14.50 -27.02 10.02
C LEU A 40 -15.36 -27.83 11.00
N THR A 41 -16.00 -28.85 10.45
CA THR A 41 -16.69 -29.90 11.19
C THR A 41 -16.31 -31.24 10.60
N ALA A 42 -15.77 -32.12 11.45
CA ALA A 42 -15.42 -33.48 11.11
C ALA A 42 -16.55 -34.43 11.48
N THR A 43 -16.90 -35.32 10.56
CA THR A 43 -17.90 -36.38 10.75
C THR A 43 -17.30 -37.74 10.43
N GLY A 44 -17.90 -38.81 10.94
CA GLY A 44 -17.33 -40.16 10.87
C GLY A 44 -16.76 -40.61 12.20
N GLN A 45 -16.16 -41.79 12.21
CA GLN A 45 -15.58 -42.39 13.40
C GLN A 45 -14.34 -43.22 13.03
N TRP A 46 -13.42 -43.32 13.97
CA TRP A 46 -12.27 -44.21 13.90
C TRP A 46 -12.02 -44.88 15.24
N SER A 47 -11.18 -45.91 15.24
CA SER A 47 -10.75 -46.62 16.44
C SER A 47 -9.24 -46.84 16.40
N LEU A 48 -8.66 -46.93 17.61
CA LEU A 48 -7.24 -47.15 17.81
C LEU A 48 -7.05 -48.65 18.08
N ILE A 49 -6.76 -49.45 17.05
CA ILE A 49 -6.93 -50.92 17.10
C ILE A 49 -5.62 -51.68 17.38
N ASN A 50 -5.67 -52.56 18.39
CA ASN A 50 -4.77 -53.67 18.74
C ASN A 50 -3.50 -53.35 19.57
N PHE A 51 -3.74 -53.08 20.84
CA PHE A 51 -2.85 -53.47 21.94
C PHE A 51 -3.03 -54.97 22.21
N GLU A 52 -1.99 -55.78 22.01
CA GLU A 52 -2.03 -57.20 22.36
C GLU A 52 -2.20 -57.39 23.88
N THR A 53 -3.44 -57.68 24.25
CA THR A 53 -3.88 -58.66 25.24
C THR A 53 -3.16 -58.71 26.60
N SER A 54 -3.44 -57.75 27.49
CA SER A 54 -3.69 -58.05 28.93
C SER A 54 -4.13 -56.85 29.77
N ASP A 55 -4.13 -55.61 29.26
CA ASP A 55 -4.49 -54.43 30.07
C ASP A 55 -5.97 -54.03 29.86
N PRO A 56 -6.86 -54.25 30.84
CA PRO A 56 -8.29 -53.90 30.74
C PRO A 56 -8.54 -52.41 30.56
N SER A 57 -7.57 -51.55 30.90
CA SER A 57 -7.70 -50.10 30.73
C SER A 57 -7.78 -49.66 29.27
N LEU A 58 -7.47 -50.55 28.31
CA LEU A 58 -7.35 -50.25 26.89
C LEU A 58 -8.54 -50.67 26.05
N ILE A 59 -9.51 -51.33 26.68
CA ILE A 59 -10.74 -51.77 26.00
C ILE A 59 -11.52 -50.57 25.46
N LYS A 60 -11.48 -49.41 26.15
CA LYS A 60 -12.20 -48.19 25.74
C LYS A 60 -11.81 -47.69 24.35
N TYR A 61 -10.58 -47.99 23.89
CA TYR A 61 -10.04 -47.55 22.60
C TYR A 61 -10.46 -48.39 21.39
N LYS A 62 -11.08 -49.55 21.64
CA LYS A 62 -11.68 -50.37 20.58
C LYS A 62 -13.02 -49.81 20.11
N THR A 63 -13.68 -49.01 20.93
CA THR A 63 -14.94 -48.37 20.57
C THR A 63 -14.67 -47.23 19.60
N PRO A 64 -15.29 -47.19 18.42
CA PRO A 64 -15.14 -46.07 17.51
C PRO A 64 -15.51 -44.74 18.17
N VAL A 65 -14.70 -43.71 17.92
CA VAL A 65 -14.88 -42.36 18.43
C VAL A 65 -14.88 -41.35 17.29
N ASP A 66 -15.56 -40.22 17.50
CA ASP A 66 -15.53 -39.10 16.55
C ASP A 66 -14.27 -38.22 16.77
N GLY A 67 -14.18 -37.10 16.05
CA GLY A 67 -13.01 -36.22 16.11
C GLY A 67 -12.72 -35.58 17.47
N ASP A 68 -13.57 -35.71 18.50
CA ASP A 68 -13.27 -35.26 19.86
C ASP A 68 -12.40 -36.24 20.63
N GLY A 69 -12.26 -37.48 20.13
CA GLY A 69 -11.47 -38.52 20.78
C GLY A 69 -12.06 -39.03 22.08
N HIS A 70 -11.36 -39.97 22.70
CA HIS A 70 -11.78 -40.56 23.97
C HIS A 70 -11.46 -39.61 25.13
N PRO A 71 -12.41 -39.38 26.06
CA PRO A 71 -12.12 -38.62 27.26
C PRO A 71 -10.91 -39.20 28.02
N ARG A 72 -10.02 -38.31 28.46
CA ARG A 72 -8.81 -38.70 29.18
C ARG A 72 -9.11 -39.30 30.54
N ASP A 73 -8.35 -40.33 30.89
CA ASP A 73 -8.25 -40.84 32.25
C ASP A 73 -6.79 -41.14 32.64
N LYS A 74 -6.59 -41.47 33.92
CA LYS A 74 -5.26 -41.74 34.53
C LYS A 74 -4.47 -42.86 33.85
N ASN A 75 -5.10 -43.75 33.08
CA ASN A 75 -4.40 -44.82 32.38
C ASN A 75 -3.69 -44.33 31.11
N ASP A 76 -4.04 -43.12 30.65
CA ASP A 76 -3.56 -42.57 29.38
C ASP A 76 -2.13 -42.04 29.50
N GLU A 77 -1.66 -41.80 30.73
CA GLU A 77 -0.28 -41.40 31.06
C GLU A 77 0.75 -42.48 30.68
N LYS A 78 0.31 -43.73 30.48
CA LYS A 78 1.17 -44.81 29.98
C LYS A 78 1.56 -44.65 28.51
N TYR A 79 0.84 -43.82 27.74
CA TYR A 79 1.01 -43.65 26.30
C TYR A 79 1.86 -42.44 25.95
N LYS A 80 2.70 -42.57 24.92
CA LYS A 80 3.46 -41.45 24.36
C LYS A 80 2.69 -40.83 23.20
N LEU A 81 1.48 -40.38 23.50
CA LEU A 81 0.62 -39.69 22.51
C LEU A 81 1.40 -38.55 21.85
N LYS A 82 1.24 -38.41 20.54
CA LYS A 82 1.91 -37.36 19.77
C LYS A 82 1.53 -35.96 20.26
N TYR A 83 0.29 -35.79 20.74
CA TYR A 83 -0.20 -34.56 21.39
C TYR A 83 -0.66 -34.88 22.82
N PRO A 84 0.24 -34.76 23.82
CA PRO A 84 -0.04 -35.12 25.21
C PRO A 84 -1.11 -34.26 25.90
N GLN A 85 -1.59 -33.19 25.27
CA GLN A 85 -2.65 -32.32 25.81
C GLN A 85 -4.02 -32.57 25.16
N SER A 86 -4.08 -33.34 24.07
CA SER A 86 -5.32 -33.66 23.36
C SER A 86 -5.83 -35.05 23.76
N ASN A 87 -7.12 -35.29 23.60
CA ASN A 87 -7.71 -36.62 23.84
C ASN A 87 -7.07 -37.68 22.90
N PRO A 88 -6.84 -38.92 23.36
CA PRO A 88 -6.50 -40.03 22.49
C PRO A 88 -7.56 -40.20 21.39
N GLY A 89 -7.13 -40.34 20.15
CA GLY A 89 -8.03 -40.42 19.00
C GLY A 89 -8.67 -39.08 18.59
N ALA A 90 -8.29 -37.95 19.17
CA ALA A 90 -8.81 -36.66 18.71
C ALA A 90 -8.27 -36.31 17.31
N LEU A 91 -9.08 -35.62 16.50
CA LEU A 91 -8.59 -34.95 15.30
C LEU A 91 -7.71 -33.77 15.73
N VAL A 92 -6.51 -33.67 15.17
CA VAL A 92 -5.56 -32.58 15.42
C VAL A 92 -5.16 -31.94 14.10
N GLY A 93 -5.23 -30.61 14.03
CA GLY A 93 -4.70 -29.80 12.94
C GLY A 93 -3.36 -29.16 13.34
N GLU A 94 -2.27 -29.49 12.64
CA GLU A 94 -0.98 -28.83 12.77
C GLU A 94 -0.91 -27.62 11.83
N ILE A 95 -0.92 -26.41 12.38
CA ILE A 95 -0.73 -25.18 11.61
C ILE A 95 0.77 -24.94 11.43
N LYS A 96 1.21 -24.82 10.19
CA LYS A 96 2.62 -24.66 9.82
C LYS A 96 2.85 -23.35 9.08
N ASP A 97 3.97 -22.72 9.38
CA ASP A 97 4.44 -21.55 8.63
C ASP A 97 4.81 -21.90 7.17
N ALA A 98 5.08 -20.90 6.35
CA ALA A 98 5.48 -21.09 4.95
C ALA A 98 6.80 -21.86 4.76
N LYS A 99 7.57 -22.07 5.84
CA LYS A 99 8.81 -22.85 5.86
C LYS A 99 8.57 -24.30 6.32
N GLY A 100 7.35 -24.65 6.71
CA GLY A 100 6.95 -25.97 7.18
C GLY A 100 7.11 -26.20 8.67
N ASN A 101 7.44 -25.18 9.47
CA ASN A 101 7.57 -25.32 10.93
C ASN A 101 6.19 -25.25 11.60
N THR A 102 5.92 -26.15 12.56
CA THR A 102 4.67 -26.12 13.33
C THR A 102 4.63 -24.87 14.23
N LYS A 103 3.62 -24.03 14.02
CA LYS A 103 3.34 -22.80 14.78
C LYS A 103 2.40 -23.05 15.95
N SER A 104 1.35 -23.82 15.71
CA SER A 104 0.32 -24.13 16.70
C SER A 104 -0.45 -25.39 16.31
N THR A 105 -1.20 -25.95 17.27
CA THR A 105 -2.09 -27.08 17.03
C THR A 105 -3.51 -26.76 17.49
N VAL A 106 -4.49 -27.24 16.74
CA VAL A 106 -5.92 -27.21 17.08
C VAL A 106 -6.43 -28.64 17.18
N SER A 107 -7.49 -28.89 17.97
CA SER A 107 -8.02 -30.25 18.12
C SER A 107 -9.52 -30.29 18.36
N GLY A 108 -10.13 -31.45 18.10
CA GLY A 108 -11.56 -31.70 18.26
C GLY A 108 -12.29 -31.81 16.93
N LYS A 109 -13.55 -32.26 16.95
CA LYS A 109 -14.34 -32.44 15.71
C LYS A 109 -14.85 -31.14 15.11
N GLN A 110 -14.96 -30.09 15.92
CA GLN A 110 -15.26 -28.73 15.45
C GLN A 110 -14.05 -27.85 15.76
N GLN A 111 -13.55 -27.16 14.75
CA GLN A 111 -12.38 -26.28 14.89
C GLN A 111 -12.64 -24.99 14.15
N SER A 112 -12.12 -23.89 14.70
CA SER A 112 -12.05 -22.59 14.04
C SER A 112 -10.69 -21.98 14.30
N PHE A 113 -9.98 -21.61 13.24
CA PHE A 113 -8.63 -21.08 13.33
C PHE A 113 -8.27 -20.26 12.09
N GLU A 114 -7.16 -19.53 12.16
CA GLU A 114 -6.71 -18.66 11.08
C GLU A 114 -5.50 -19.23 10.36
N LEU A 115 -5.47 -19.04 9.04
CA LEU A 115 -4.28 -19.26 8.22
C LEU A 115 -3.85 -17.94 7.58
N GLN A 116 -2.62 -17.54 7.81
CA GLN A 116 -1.97 -16.44 7.09
C GLN A 116 -1.62 -16.89 5.66
N PRO A 117 -1.41 -15.96 4.72
CA PRO A 117 -0.95 -16.30 3.37
C PRO A 117 0.33 -17.15 3.42
N GLY A 118 0.32 -18.28 2.72
CA GLY A 118 1.42 -19.25 2.69
C GLY A 118 1.45 -20.23 3.86
N GLU A 119 0.62 -20.07 4.90
CA GLU A 119 0.49 -21.06 5.97
C GLU A 119 -0.32 -22.28 5.51
N THR A 120 -0.01 -23.42 6.11
CA THR A 120 -0.73 -24.68 5.89
C THR A 120 -1.30 -25.22 7.19
N VAL A 121 -2.36 -26.02 7.10
CA VAL A 121 -2.81 -26.90 8.19
C VAL A 121 -2.83 -28.34 7.70
N SER A 122 -2.19 -29.26 8.43
CA SER A 122 -2.23 -30.70 8.16
C SER A 122 -3.04 -31.41 9.25
N PHE A 123 -3.90 -32.35 8.86
CA PHE A 123 -4.80 -33.03 9.80
C PHE A 123 -4.39 -34.46 10.09
N LEU A 124 -4.50 -34.89 11.35
CA LEU A 124 -4.11 -36.21 11.79
C LEU A 124 -4.89 -36.65 13.03
N ILE A 125 -4.86 -37.94 13.34
CA ILE A 125 -5.38 -38.49 14.59
C ILE A 125 -4.33 -38.35 15.70
N ASN A 126 -4.74 -38.07 16.94
CA ASN A 126 -3.85 -38.07 18.09
C ASN A 126 -3.66 -39.49 18.63
N ASP A 127 -2.56 -40.12 18.25
CA ASP A 127 -2.16 -41.43 18.74
C ASP A 127 -0.67 -41.43 19.10
N ASP A 128 -0.19 -42.48 19.75
CA ASP A 128 1.23 -42.75 19.95
C ASP A 128 1.88 -43.07 18.59
N PRO A 129 2.93 -42.33 18.16
CA PRO A 129 3.59 -42.53 16.86
C PRO A 129 4.00 -43.97 16.55
N LYS A 130 4.19 -44.80 17.57
CA LYS A 130 4.53 -46.21 17.41
C LYS A 130 3.38 -47.04 16.82
N TRP A 131 2.12 -46.64 17.01
CA TRP A 131 0.96 -47.50 16.78
C TRP A 131 0.02 -47.07 15.65
N TYR A 132 0.17 -45.89 15.04
CA TYR A 132 -0.73 -45.36 13.98
C TYR A 132 -1.15 -46.35 12.88
N GLY A 133 -0.26 -47.26 12.47
CA GLY A 133 -0.51 -48.17 11.35
C GLY A 133 -1.62 -49.19 11.58
N ASN A 134 -2.10 -49.35 12.82
CA ASN A 134 -3.13 -50.31 13.18
C ASN A 134 -4.53 -49.69 13.36
N ASN A 135 -4.64 -48.35 13.32
CA ASN A 135 -5.90 -47.64 13.48
C ASN A 135 -6.88 -47.99 12.35
N ALA A 136 -8.19 -47.88 12.60
CA ALA A 136 -9.22 -48.18 11.60
C ALA A 136 -10.29 -47.09 11.54
N GLY A 137 -10.91 -46.93 10.38
CA GLY A 137 -11.92 -45.91 10.15
C GLY A 137 -11.35 -44.62 9.58
N LYS A 138 -12.21 -43.60 9.48
CA LYS A 138 -11.90 -42.33 8.83
C LYS A 138 -12.79 -41.20 9.33
N LEU A 139 -12.31 -39.98 9.19
CA LEU A 139 -13.13 -38.77 9.29
C LEU A 139 -13.23 -38.06 7.94
N THR A 140 -14.39 -37.48 7.69
CA THR A 140 -14.63 -36.50 6.63
C THR A 140 -14.61 -35.11 7.26
N ILE A 141 -13.63 -34.30 6.89
CA ILE A 141 -13.45 -32.93 7.38
C ILE A 141 -14.11 -31.99 6.37
N SER A 142 -15.29 -31.46 6.70
CA SER A 142 -15.93 -30.41 5.89
C SER A 142 -15.49 -29.04 6.41
N TYR A 143 -15.07 -28.15 5.53
CA TYR A 143 -14.58 -26.84 5.90
C TYR A 143 -15.19 -25.72 5.04
N THR A 144 -15.30 -24.55 5.66
CA THR A 144 -15.46 -23.26 4.98
C THR A 144 -14.29 -22.38 5.33
N SER A 145 -13.91 -21.54 4.36
CA SER A 145 -12.95 -20.46 4.54
C SER A 145 -13.65 -19.16 4.20
N THR A 146 -13.42 -18.15 5.02
CA THR A 146 -13.85 -16.78 4.80
C THR A 146 -12.69 -15.87 5.12
N VAL A 147 -12.46 -14.84 4.31
CA VAL A 147 -11.58 -13.74 4.73
C VAL A 147 -12.09 -13.23 6.07
N LYS A 148 -11.17 -13.09 7.01
CA LYS A 148 -11.49 -12.59 8.34
C LYS A 148 -12.01 -11.15 8.22
N SER A 149 -13.32 -10.99 8.28
CA SER A 149 -13.95 -9.67 8.45
C SER A 149 -13.66 -9.19 9.87
N VAL A 150 -13.11 -7.99 10.01
CA VAL A 150 -12.90 -7.37 11.31
C VAL A 150 -14.27 -7.01 11.89
N GLU A 151 -14.74 -7.75 12.88
CA GLU A 151 -15.96 -7.43 13.65
C GLU A 151 -15.66 -6.28 14.64
N PRO A 152 -16.55 -5.28 14.81
CA PRO A 152 -16.27 -4.12 15.66
C PRO A 152 -16.36 -4.49 17.14
N THR A 153 -15.26 -4.38 17.88
CA THR A 153 -15.23 -4.61 19.34
C THR A 153 -15.36 -3.30 20.13
N LYS A 154 -16.07 -3.38 21.26
CA LYS A 154 -16.12 -2.37 22.35
C LYS A 154 -15.30 -2.92 23.55
N PRO A 155 -14.75 -2.09 24.45
CA PRO A 155 -13.37 -1.62 24.45
C PRO A 155 -12.54 -2.21 25.60
N THR A 156 -11.39 -2.81 25.28
CA THR A 156 -10.20 -2.81 26.15
C THR A 156 -9.01 -2.52 25.24
N ASP A 157 -8.33 -1.40 25.51
CA ASP A 157 -7.38 -0.72 24.59
C ASP A 157 -6.44 -1.67 23.84
N PRO A 158 -6.69 -1.93 22.54
CA PRO A 158 -5.69 -2.48 21.66
C PRO A 158 -4.82 -1.31 21.16
N LYS A 159 -3.50 -1.47 21.22
CA LYS A 159 -2.56 -0.57 20.53
C LYS A 159 -3.07 -0.35 19.09
N PRO A 160 -3.31 0.91 18.65
CA PRO A 160 -4.10 1.17 17.45
C PRO A 160 -3.43 0.57 16.22
N GLN A 161 -4.10 -0.40 15.61
CA GLN A 161 -3.78 -0.87 14.28
C GLN A 161 -4.20 0.24 13.29
N PRO A 162 -3.33 0.68 12.36
CA PRO A 162 -3.66 1.78 11.47
C PRO A 162 -4.88 1.42 10.62
N GLU A 163 -5.91 2.25 10.73
CA GLU A 163 -7.15 2.14 9.97
C GLU A 163 -6.83 2.27 8.47
N ILE A 164 -7.29 1.32 7.64
CA ILE A 164 -7.21 1.42 6.18
C ILE A 164 -8.62 1.70 5.67
N ILE A 165 -8.81 2.87 5.09
CA ILE A 165 -10.11 3.39 4.63
C ILE A 165 -10.15 3.34 3.10
N SER A 166 -11.30 3.03 2.51
CA SER A 166 -11.48 3.05 1.05
C SER A 166 -11.66 4.47 0.51
N ILE A 167 -11.06 4.76 -0.65
CA ILE A 167 -11.36 5.95 -1.46
C ILE A 167 -12.68 5.68 -2.18
N THR A 168 -13.73 6.43 -1.83
CA THR A 168 -15.11 6.13 -2.24
C THR A 168 -15.53 6.78 -3.55
N ASP A 169 -14.81 7.83 -3.96
CA ASP A 169 -15.06 8.65 -5.15
C ASP A 169 -14.17 8.25 -6.36
N LEU A 170 -13.66 7.01 -6.37
CA LEU A 170 -13.09 6.38 -7.56
C LEU A 170 -14.17 5.60 -8.31
N TYR A 171 -14.19 5.75 -9.63
CA TYR A 171 -15.20 5.16 -10.52
C TYR A 171 -14.54 4.47 -11.71
N ASN A 172 -15.12 3.35 -12.15
CA ASN A 172 -14.83 2.75 -13.45
C ASN A 172 -15.26 3.69 -14.58
N THR A 173 -14.78 3.47 -15.80
CA THR A 173 -15.30 4.21 -16.96
C THR A 173 -16.71 3.73 -17.33
N GLY A 174 -17.55 4.64 -17.78
CA GLY A 174 -18.88 4.39 -18.31
C GLY A 174 -19.93 4.02 -17.27
N VAL A 175 -19.81 4.55 -16.05
CA VAL A 175 -20.80 4.37 -14.97
C VAL A 175 -21.33 5.71 -14.46
N ASP A 176 -22.50 5.68 -13.83
CA ASP A 176 -23.07 6.84 -13.13
C ASP A 176 -22.58 6.95 -11.67
N ASN A 177 -23.11 7.91 -10.91
CA ASN A 177 -22.77 8.11 -9.49
C ASN A 177 -23.19 6.93 -8.59
N ALA A 178 -24.16 6.12 -9.03
CA ALA A 178 -24.61 4.90 -8.36
C ALA A 178 -23.83 3.65 -8.82
N ARG A 179 -22.74 3.84 -9.59
CA ARG A 179 -21.89 2.79 -10.15
C ARG A 179 -22.63 1.84 -11.10
N GLN A 180 -23.73 2.30 -11.69
CA GLN A 180 -24.47 1.57 -12.71
C GLN A 180 -23.93 1.91 -14.10
N VAL A 181 -23.82 0.93 -14.98
CA VAL A 181 -23.34 1.16 -16.35
C VAL A 181 -24.27 2.07 -17.15
N LEU A 182 -23.67 3.05 -17.82
CA LEU A 182 -24.39 3.99 -18.67
C LEU A 182 -24.88 3.34 -19.96
N SER A 183 -25.92 3.93 -20.54
CA SER A 183 -26.39 3.58 -21.88
C SER A 183 -25.37 3.97 -22.97
N ASP A 184 -25.65 3.56 -24.21
CA ASP A 184 -24.80 3.81 -25.37
C ASP A 184 -24.65 5.29 -25.70
N SER A 185 -23.43 5.72 -26.07
CA SER A 185 -23.13 7.09 -26.52
C SER A 185 -23.45 8.19 -25.51
N ILE A 186 -23.37 7.87 -24.22
CA ILE A 186 -23.56 8.82 -23.11
C ILE A 186 -22.21 9.36 -22.65
N ARG A 187 -22.14 10.66 -22.36
CA ARG A 187 -20.96 11.29 -21.76
C ARG A 187 -20.69 10.67 -20.38
N ASP A 188 -19.44 10.29 -20.14
CA ASP A 188 -18.99 9.83 -18.83
C ASP A 188 -18.98 11.01 -17.82
N PRO A 189 -19.61 10.88 -16.64
CA PRO A 189 -19.61 11.93 -15.63
C PRO A 189 -18.31 12.01 -14.81
N HIS A 190 -17.50 10.95 -14.81
CA HIS A 190 -16.31 10.78 -13.96
C HIS A 190 -15.00 10.91 -14.71
N TYR A 191 -15.01 10.68 -16.03
CA TYR A 191 -13.86 10.83 -16.91
C TYR A 191 -14.09 11.90 -17.97
N THR A 192 -13.09 12.77 -18.14
CA THR A 192 -13.09 13.78 -19.20
C THR A 192 -11.99 13.48 -20.20
N LEU A 193 -12.34 13.46 -21.49
CA LEU A 193 -11.37 13.47 -22.57
C LEU A 193 -10.69 14.86 -22.61
N ALA A 194 -9.48 14.95 -22.08
CA ALA A 194 -8.79 16.19 -21.76
C ALA A 194 -7.83 16.64 -22.88
N THR A 195 -6.97 15.74 -23.35
CA THR A 195 -6.12 15.98 -24.52
C THR A 195 -6.66 15.18 -25.70
N TYR A 196 -6.70 15.77 -26.88
CA TYR A 196 -7.11 15.11 -28.11
C TYR A 196 -6.58 15.87 -29.34
N PRO A 197 -6.31 15.20 -30.47
CA PRO A 197 -5.92 15.85 -31.71
C PRO A 197 -7.03 16.74 -32.31
N ALA A 198 -6.66 17.68 -33.17
CA ALA A 198 -7.64 18.46 -33.93
C ALA A 198 -8.50 17.55 -34.82
N GLY A 199 -9.82 17.77 -34.80
CA GLY A 199 -10.79 16.95 -35.55
C GLY A 199 -11.43 15.81 -34.75
N THR A 200 -11.05 15.61 -33.48
CA THR A 200 -11.76 14.68 -32.58
C THR A 200 -13.17 15.18 -32.24
N GLU A 201 -14.18 14.33 -32.39
CA GLU A 201 -15.55 14.64 -31.99
C GLU A 201 -15.76 14.47 -30.47
N LEU A 202 -16.34 15.50 -29.84
CA LEU A 202 -16.51 15.64 -28.39
C LEU A 202 -17.99 15.61 -27.96
N PRO A 203 -18.28 15.38 -26.67
CA PRO A 203 -17.36 14.92 -25.62
C PRO A 203 -16.97 13.45 -25.84
N GLY A 204 -16.00 12.94 -25.07
CA GLY A 204 -15.83 11.50 -24.95
C GLY A 204 -17.12 10.85 -24.42
N VAL A 205 -17.54 9.73 -25.02
CA VAL A 205 -18.78 9.02 -24.67
C VAL A 205 -18.55 7.52 -24.57
N THR A 206 -19.49 6.81 -23.94
CA THR A 206 -19.50 5.35 -23.88
C THR A 206 -19.64 4.69 -25.25
N THR A 207 -18.75 3.75 -25.56
CA THR A 207 -18.76 3.01 -26.83
C THR A 207 -19.79 1.85 -26.77
N PRO A 208 -20.73 1.77 -27.74
CA PRO A 208 -21.70 0.67 -27.86
C PRO A 208 -21.06 -0.70 -28.07
N ASN A 209 -21.64 -1.77 -27.53
CA ASN A 209 -21.13 -3.15 -27.75
C ASN A 209 -21.11 -3.55 -29.23
N LYS A 210 -22.08 -3.06 -30.02
CA LYS A 210 -22.14 -3.27 -31.48
C LYS A 210 -20.93 -2.68 -32.22
N ASP A 211 -20.26 -1.69 -31.64
CA ASP A 211 -19.12 -1.01 -32.22
C ASP A 211 -17.79 -1.60 -31.70
N LEU A 212 -17.82 -2.38 -30.61
CA LEU A 212 -16.67 -3.12 -30.09
C LEU A 212 -16.46 -4.47 -30.81
N ALA A 213 -17.56 -5.17 -31.11
CA ALA A 213 -17.50 -6.52 -31.68
C ALA A 213 -16.80 -6.59 -33.05
N PRO A 214 -17.01 -5.66 -34.01
CA PRO A 214 -16.34 -5.71 -35.30
C PRO A 214 -14.82 -5.49 -35.25
N ILE A 215 -14.32 -4.89 -34.18
CA ILE A 215 -12.90 -4.55 -33.98
C ILE A 215 -12.21 -5.44 -32.91
N ASN A 216 -12.94 -6.41 -32.34
CA ASN A 216 -12.46 -7.37 -31.32
C ASN A 216 -11.89 -6.72 -30.05
N TRP A 217 -12.37 -5.55 -29.67
CA TRP A 217 -11.97 -4.93 -28.40
C TRP A 217 -12.42 -5.78 -27.20
N VAL A 218 -11.71 -5.65 -26.06
CA VAL A 218 -12.16 -6.21 -24.78
C VAL A 218 -13.63 -5.81 -24.57
N PRO A 219 -14.55 -6.74 -24.26
CA PRO A 219 -15.97 -6.40 -24.11
C PRO A 219 -16.21 -5.43 -22.96
N ASN A 220 -17.26 -4.59 -23.09
CA ASN A 220 -17.82 -3.92 -21.91
C ASN A 220 -18.32 -4.97 -20.89
N THR A 221 -18.26 -4.63 -19.61
CA THR A 221 -18.75 -5.48 -18.51
C THR A 221 -20.00 -4.87 -17.89
N GLN A 222 -20.55 -5.57 -16.89
CA GLN A 222 -21.63 -5.03 -16.05
C GLN A 222 -21.17 -3.90 -15.13
N THR A 223 -19.87 -3.61 -15.09
CA THR A 223 -19.24 -2.65 -14.17
C THR A 223 -18.41 -1.57 -14.87
N ALA A 224 -18.12 -1.71 -16.17
CA ALA A 224 -17.29 -0.76 -16.90
C ALA A 224 -17.57 -0.77 -18.41
N ARG A 225 -17.50 0.40 -19.04
CA ARG A 225 -17.58 0.56 -20.49
C ARG A 225 -16.38 1.32 -21.05
N TRP A 226 -16.01 1.02 -22.29
CA TRP A 226 -15.11 1.85 -23.08
C TRP A 226 -15.67 3.26 -23.24
N ILE A 227 -14.79 4.25 -23.17
CA ILE A 227 -15.07 5.64 -23.51
C ILE A 227 -14.09 6.08 -24.60
N GLY A 228 -14.58 6.87 -25.54
CA GLY A 228 -13.79 7.35 -26.69
C GLY A 228 -14.48 8.49 -27.45
N PRO A 229 -13.92 8.94 -28.58
CA PRO A 229 -14.53 9.94 -29.46
C PRO A 229 -15.99 9.61 -29.81
N LYS A 230 -16.82 10.63 -29.99
CA LYS A 230 -18.26 10.49 -30.24
C LYS A 230 -18.60 10.09 -31.69
N THR A 231 -18.02 8.99 -32.14
CA THR A 231 -18.16 8.48 -33.50
C THR A 231 -18.44 6.96 -33.48
N PRO A 232 -19.00 6.38 -34.55
CA PRO A 232 -19.04 4.92 -34.70
C PRO A 232 -17.63 4.33 -34.55
N PHE A 233 -17.51 3.21 -33.83
CA PHE A 233 -16.23 2.55 -33.52
C PHE A 233 -15.26 3.38 -32.67
N ALA A 234 -15.72 4.51 -32.11
CA ALA A 234 -14.86 5.46 -31.40
C ALA A 234 -13.65 5.92 -32.24
N ASN A 235 -13.84 6.09 -33.56
CA ASN A 235 -12.80 6.56 -34.46
C ASN A 235 -12.32 7.98 -34.12
N GLY A 236 -11.01 8.17 -34.13
CA GLY A 236 -10.34 9.45 -33.89
C GLY A 236 -9.13 9.68 -34.82
N PRO A 237 -8.71 10.95 -35.01
CA PRO A 237 -7.45 11.26 -35.69
C PRO A 237 -6.21 10.69 -34.97
N VAL A 238 -5.11 10.52 -35.71
CA VAL A 238 -3.80 10.14 -35.18
C VAL A 238 -3.32 11.17 -34.16
N GLY A 239 -2.78 10.71 -33.02
CA GLY A 239 -2.10 11.56 -32.06
C GLY A 239 -2.38 11.20 -30.61
N ASN A 240 -2.07 12.14 -29.72
CA ASN A 240 -2.15 11.94 -28.28
C ASN A 240 -3.55 12.20 -27.76
N TYR A 241 -4.04 11.28 -26.94
CA TYR A 241 -5.29 11.39 -26.20
C TYR A 241 -5.01 11.30 -24.70
N SER A 242 -5.80 11.97 -23.87
CA SER A 242 -5.76 11.72 -22.44
C SER A 242 -7.13 11.80 -21.78
N TYR A 243 -7.36 10.94 -20.80
CA TYR A 243 -8.59 10.89 -20.02
C TYR A 243 -8.26 11.19 -18.56
N THR A 244 -8.91 12.19 -18.00
CA THR A 244 -8.69 12.64 -16.62
C THR A 244 -9.89 12.30 -15.74
N THR A 245 -9.62 11.82 -14.54
CA THR A 245 -10.58 11.68 -13.44
C THR A 245 -9.99 12.28 -12.16
N THR A 246 -10.84 12.53 -11.17
CA THR A 246 -10.43 13.11 -9.89
C THR A 246 -10.98 12.30 -8.73
N PHE A 247 -10.22 12.26 -7.64
CA PHE A 247 -10.65 11.68 -6.37
C PHE A 247 -10.09 12.51 -5.22
N THR A 248 -10.66 12.39 -4.03
CA THR A 248 -10.28 13.21 -2.89
C THR A 248 -9.68 12.34 -1.80
N LEU A 249 -8.57 12.81 -1.23
CA LEU A 249 -7.97 12.21 -0.05
C LEU A 249 -8.05 13.20 1.12
N PRO A 250 -8.41 12.74 2.34
CA PRO A 250 -8.21 13.54 3.53
C PRO A 250 -6.71 13.57 3.88
N GLU A 251 -6.37 13.88 5.11
CA GLU A 251 -4.99 13.77 5.60
C GLU A 251 -4.62 12.29 5.77
N PHE A 252 -3.60 11.81 5.05
CA PHE A 252 -3.23 10.39 5.01
C PHE A 252 -1.71 10.16 5.14
N SER A 253 -1.33 9.02 5.68
CA SER A 253 0.07 8.58 5.78
C SER A 253 0.51 7.73 4.58
N GLU A 254 -0.41 6.92 4.05
CA GLU A 254 -0.20 6.04 2.90
C GLU A 254 -1.48 6.02 2.05
N ALA A 255 -1.35 5.85 0.74
CA ALA A 255 -2.47 5.62 -0.16
C ALA A 255 -2.05 4.65 -1.28
N LEU A 256 -3.02 3.88 -1.77
CA LEU A 256 -2.87 2.90 -2.84
C LEU A 256 -4.08 3.00 -3.77
N ILE A 257 -3.85 3.04 -5.08
CA ILE A 257 -4.87 2.79 -6.09
C ILE A 257 -4.44 1.59 -6.92
N VAL A 258 -5.37 0.69 -7.19
CA VAL A 258 -5.20 -0.41 -8.14
C VAL A 258 -6.36 -0.42 -9.13
N GLY A 259 -6.14 -0.95 -10.31
CA GLY A 259 -7.22 -1.13 -11.28
C GLY A 259 -6.79 -1.95 -12.48
N GLU A 260 -7.79 -2.29 -13.30
CA GLU A 260 -7.61 -2.92 -14.59
C GLU A 260 -7.83 -1.88 -15.69
N LEU A 261 -7.00 -1.92 -16.73
CA LEU A 261 -7.11 -1.01 -17.86
C LEU A 261 -7.04 -1.75 -19.20
N SER A 262 -7.76 -1.21 -20.18
CA SER A 262 -7.60 -1.52 -21.59
C SER A 262 -7.58 -0.21 -22.38
N VAL A 263 -6.74 -0.15 -23.38
CA VAL A 263 -6.58 0.98 -24.30
C VAL A 263 -6.52 0.46 -25.72
N ASP A 264 -6.90 1.30 -26.67
CA ASP A 264 -6.58 1.04 -28.06
C ASP A 264 -5.25 1.70 -28.44
N ASP A 265 -4.53 1.07 -29.36
CA ASP A 265 -3.13 1.32 -29.68
C ASP A 265 -2.18 1.22 -28.48
N ASN A 266 -1.80 2.33 -27.84
CA ASN A 266 -0.79 2.34 -26.79
C ASN A 266 -1.15 3.27 -25.64
N ILE A 267 -1.00 2.76 -24.41
CA ILE A 267 -0.86 3.62 -23.24
C ILE A 267 0.58 4.11 -23.16
N THR A 268 0.75 5.42 -23.01
CA THR A 268 2.06 6.09 -22.99
C THR A 268 2.47 6.51 -21.60
N ASP A 269 1.51 6.80 -20.71
CA ASP A 269 1.79 7.19 -19.33
C ASP A 269 0.52 7.08 -18.47
N ILE A 270 0.71 6.92 -17.16
CA ILE A 270 -0.29 7.23 -16.14
C ILE A 270 0.31 8.34 -15.28
N VAL A 271 -0.43 9.42 -15.12
CA VAL A 271 0.04 10.62 -14.44
C VAL A 271 -0.88 10.92 -13.26
N LEU A 272 -0.30 11.03 -12.07
CA LEU A 272 -1.01 11.46 -10.87
C LEU A 272 -0.50 12.86 -10.48
N ASN A 273 -1.39 13.84 -10.42
CA ASN A 273 -1.09 15.23 -10.04
C ASN A 273 0.05 15.84 -10.88
N GLY A 274 0.11 15.52 -12.17
CA GLY A 274 1.15 15.99 -13.10
C GLY A 274 2.46 15.21 -13.05
N VAL A 275 2.60 14.21 -12.17
CA VAL A 275 3.79 13.37 -12.05
C VAL A 275 3.50 11.97 -12.62
N SER A 276 4.36 11.50 -13.53
CA SER A 276 4.28 10.12 -14.05
C SER A 276 4.48 9.13 -12.90
N VAL A 277 3.58 8.15 -12.79
CA VAL A 277 3.65 7.07 -11.79
C VAL A 277 4.25 5.78 -12.36
N GLY A 278 4.85 5.89 -13.56
CA GLY A 278 5.47 4.80 -14.28
C GLY A 278 4.56 4.17 -15.34
N ASN A 279 5.18 3.42 -16.25
CA ASN A 279 4.46 2.71 -17.30
C ASN A 279 3.73 1.50 -16.69
N PRO A 280 2.39 1.40 -16.80
CA PRO A 280 1.75 0.09 -16.70
C PRO A 280 2.38 -0.83 -17.77
N VAL A 281 2.29 -2.15 -17.56
CA VAL A 281 2.77 -3.18 -18.52
C VAL A 281 2.53 -2.69 -19.95
N PRO A 282 3.50 -2.72 -20.89
CA PRO A 282 3.30 -2.19 -22.23
C PRO A 282 2.08 -2.87 -22.89
N LEU A 283 0.94 -2.18 -22.83
CA LEU A 283 -0.30 -2.57 -23.46
C LEU A 283 -0.29 -1.90 -24.81
N SER A 284 0.07 -2.68 -25.82
CA SER A 284 0.00 -2.30 -27.22
C SER A 284 -1.15 -3.03 -27.93
N SER A 285 -2.31 -3.19 -27.26
CA SER A 285 -3.37 -4.08 -27.75
C SER A 285 -4.73 -3.87 -27.08
N TRP A 286 -5.73 -3.48 -27.87
CA TRP A 286 -7.16 -3.35 -27.52
C TRP A 286 -7.86 -4.65 -27.11
N THR A 287 -7.21 -5.79 -27.32
CA THR A 287 -7.69 -7.13 -26.97
C THR A 287 -7.24 -7.62 -25.58
N LYS A 288 -6.41 -6.84 -24.87
CA LYS A 288 -5.80 -7.25 -23.60
C LYS A 288 -6.26 -6.37 -22.45
N ILE A 289 -6.30 -6.97 -21.26
CA ILE A 289 -6.46 -6.28 -19.99
C ILE A 289 -5.08 -6.20 -19.34
N GLY A 290 -4.65 -5.00 -18.99
CA GLY A 290 -3.52 -4.78 -18.10
C GLY A 290 -3.98 -4.35 -16.71
N ARG A 291 -3.02 -4.28 -15.80
CA ARG A 291 -3.24 -3.86 -14.42
C ARG A 291 -2.27 -2.76 -14.04
N PHE A 292 -2.72 -1.85 -13.21
CA PHE A 292 -1.89 -0.77 -12.67
C PHE A 292 -2.03 -0.70 -11.15
N SER A 293 -0.99 -0.15 -10.53
CA SER A 293 -0.92 0.12 -9.10
C SER A 293 -0.17 1.43 -8.88
N ILE A 294 -0.72 2.30 -8.04
CA ILE A 294 -0.19 3.62 -7.73
C ILE A 294 -0.10 3.73 -6.22
N SER A 295 1.13 3.87 -5.70
CA SER A 295 1.41 3.95 -4.26
C SER A 295 2.10 5.25 -3.85
N THR A 296 2.36 6.14 -4.81
CA THR A 296 3.07 7.42 -4.60
C THR A 296 2.48 8.52 -5.46
N GLY A 297 2.78 9.78 -5.15
CA GLY A 297 2.31 10.96 -5.91
C GLY A 297 0.98 11.55 -5.43
N PHE A 298 0.36 10.96 -4.41
CA PHE A 298 -0.88 11.44 -3.79
C PHE A 298 -0.66 12.75 -3.02
N VAL A 299 -1.68 13.61 -3.01
CA VAL A 299 -1.74 14.85 -2.22
C VAL A 299 -3.01 14.89 -1.38
N VAL A 300 -2.99 15.66 -0.29
CA VAL A 300 -4.20 15.94 0.50
C VAL A 300 -5.15 16.80 -0.32
N GLY A 301 -6.44 16.51 -0.25
CA GLY A 301 -7.48 17.13 -1.05
C GLY A 301 -7.64 16.45 -2.40
N THR A 302 -7.93 17.25 -3.43
CA THR A 302 -8.22 16.74 -4.77
C THR A 302 -6.96 16.24 -5.45
N ASN A 303 -7.01 14.99 -5.91
CA ASN A 303 -6.02 14.36 -6.76
C ASN A 303 -6.58 14.24 -8.18
N THR A 304 -5.75 14.46 -9.19
CA THR A 304 -6.10 14.27 -10.61
C THR A 304 -5.30 13.10 -11.18
N LEU A 305 -6.01 12.08 -11.66
CA LEU A 305 -5.43 10.92 -12.34
C LEU A 305 -5.69 11.04 -13.83
N GLU A 306 -4.62 10.98 -14.62
CA GLU A 306 -4.65 11.11 -16.08
C GLU A 306 -4.06 9.86 -16.74
N PHE A 307 -4.83 9.25 -17.64
CA PHE A 307 -4.38 8.16 -18.50
C PHE A 307 -4.04 8.72 -19.87
N LYS A 308 -2.78 8.60 -20.30
CA LYS A 308 -2.29 9.14 -21.57
C LYS A 308 -2.11 8.04 -22.61
N LEU A 309 -2.69 8.23 -23.78
CA LEU A 309 -2.68 7.28 -24.89
C LEU A 309 -2.09 7.93 -26.14
N HIS A 310 -1.58 7.10 -27.04
CA HIS A 310 -1.22 7.51 -28.39
C HIS A 310 -1.90 6.61 -29.40
N SER A 311 -2.78 7.20 -30.22
CA SER A 311 -3.44 6.51 -31.33
C SER A 311 -2.67 6.70 -32.63
N ILE A 312 -2.51 5.61 -33.37
CA ILE A 312 -1.93 5.57 -34.73
C ILE A 312 -3.01 5.72 -35.82
N GLY A 313 -4.26 5.98 -35.43
CA GLY A 313 -5.40 6.26 -36.29
C GLY A 313 -6.41 5.12 -36.36
N GLY A 314 -7.69 5.47 -36.55
CA GLY A 314 -8.79 4.50 -36.45
C GLY A 314 -9.50 4.62 -35.10
N PRO A 315 -10.03 3.52 -34.55
CA PRO A 315 -10.61 3.50 -33.20
C PRO A 315 -9.62 4.03 -32.15
N THR A 316 -10.12 4.66 -31.09
CA THR A 316 -9.32 4.98 -29.90
C THR A 316 -10.19 5.08 -28.66
N GLY A 317 -9.67 4.70 -27.50
CA GLY A 317 -10.46 4.71 -26.29
C GLY A 317 -9.74 4.23 -25.05
N LEU A 318 -10.41 4.40 -23.91
CA LEU A 318 -9.98 3.92 -22.60
C LEU A 318 -11.12 3.11 -21.97
N ARG A 319 -10.76 2.01 -21.31
CA ARG A 319 -11.64 1.32 -20.37
C ARG A 319 -10.90 1.07 -19.07
N ILE A 320 -11.43 1.62 -17.97
CA ILE A 320 -10.98 1.32 -16.60
C ILE A 320 -12.05 0.48 -15.92
N ASP A 321 -11.63 -0.68 -15.41
CA ASP A 321 -12.49 -1.59 -14.63
C ASP A 321 -11.81 -1.94 -13.31
N SER A 322 -12.61 -2.38 -12.33
CA SER A 322 -12.18 -2.74 -10.98
C SER A 322 -11.22 -1.74 -10.33
N ILE A 323 -11.36 -0.44 -10.64
CA ILE A 323 -10.54 0.57 -9.96
C ILE A 323 -10.99 0.68 -8.51
N SER A 324 -10.03 0.60 -7.61
CA SER A 324 -10.25 0.77 -6.19
C SER A 324 -9.04 1.43 -5.57
N GLY A 325 -9.27 2.11 -4.45
CA GLY A 325 -8.19 2.73 -3.71
C GLY A 325 -8.43 2.70 -2.23
N THR A 326 -7.35 2.76 -1.47
CA THR A 326 -7.35 2.82 -0.02
C THR A 326 -6.35 3.85 0.48
N TYR A 327 -6.56 4.36 1.68
CA TYR A 327 -5.61 5.21 2.38
C TYR A 327 -5.59 4.89 3.87
N LYS A 328 -4.47 5.19 4.53
CA LYS A 328 -4.35 5.18 5.98
C LYS A 328 -4.44 6.61 6.48
N PRO A 329 -5.35 6.95 7.41
CA PRO A 329 -5.34 8.25 8.07
C PRO A 329 -3.96 8.54 8.67
N SER A 330 -3.61 9.82 8.75
CA SER A 330 -2.39 10.19 9.47
C SER A 330 -2.53 9.85 10.96
N SER A 331 -1.55 9.13 11.51
CA SER A 331 -1.40 8.93 12.95
C SER A 331 -0.36 9.87 13.58
N LEU A 332 0.26 10.74 12.77
CA LEU A 332 1.24 11.71 13.25
C LEU A 332 0.54 12.76 14.11
N LYS A 333 1.14 13.05 15.27
CA LYS A 333 0.67 14.08 16.19
C LYS A 333 1.84 14.95 16.63
N ALA A 334 1.66 16.26 16.62
CA ALA A 334 2.55 17.15 17.34
C ALA A 334 2.28 17.04 18.85
N THR A 335 3.24 17.45 19.69
CA THR A 335 3.01 17.61 21.13
C THR A 335 3.25 19.06 21.50
N ILE A 336 2.28 19.71 22.12
CA ILE A 336 2.39 21.09 22.61
C ILE A 336 2.59 21.09 24.13
N TYR A 337 3.27 22.10 24.64
CA TYR A 337 3.68 22.23 26.04
C TYR A 337 3.45 23.65 26.56
N GLU A 338 2.96 23.73 27.79
CA GLU A 338 2.70 24.98 28.50
C GLU A 338 4.00 25.72 28.84
N ASP A 339 5.05 24.99 29.21
CA ASP A 339 6.33 25.57 29.59
C ASP A 339 7.38 25.43 28.49
N ARG A 340 8.49 26.16 28.65
CA ARG A 340 9.70 26.01 27.83
C ARG A 340 10.29 24.60 27.96
N ASP A 341 11.13 24.24 26.99
CA ASP A 341 11.94 23.02 27.04
C ASP A 341 11.11 21.72 27.21
N PHE A 342 9.89 21.73 26.63
CA PHE A 342 8.96 20.60 26.61
C PHE A 342 8.49 20.16 28.00
N GLN A 343 8.28 21.12 28.91
CA GLN A 343 7.81 20.89 30.28
C GLN A 343 6.36 21.35 30.47
N GLY A 344 5.82 21.13 31.67
CA GLY A 344 4.48 21.58 32.05
C GLY A 344 3.35 20.73 31.48
N VAL A 345 2.13 21.29 31.47
CA VAL A 345 0.97 20.64 30.85
C VAL A 345 1.27 20.41 29.37
N SER A 346 0.92 19.21 28.87
CA SER A 346 1.15 18.86 27.47
C SER A 346 -0.07 18.21 26.82
N LYS A 347 -0.14 18.32 25.49
CA LYS A 347 -1.20 17.71 24.70
C LYS A 347 -0.67 17.22 23.36
N GLU A 348 -1.09 16.02 22.95
CA GLU A 348 -0.92 15.57 21.57
C GLU A 348 -1.99 16.17 20.67
N VAL A 349 -1.58 16.70 19.53
CA VAL A 349 -2.46 17.35 18.54
C VAL A 349 -2.24 16.67 17.19
N GLY A 350 -3.27 15.94 16.74
CA GLY A 350 -3.27 15.30 15.42
C GLY A 350 -3.44 16.32 14.29
N VAL A 351 -3.29 15.85 13.06
CA VAL A 351 -3.52 16.66 11.86
C VAL A 351 -4.95 17.24 11.85
N GLY A 352 -5.09 18.51 11.46
CA GLY A 352 -6.35 19.25 11.45
C GLY A 352 -6.21 20.68 12.01
N SER A 353 -7.33 21.40 12.08
CA SER A 353 -7.43 22.70 12.77
C SER A 353 -8.07 22.53 14.15
N HIS A 354 -7.44 23.08 15.17
CA HIS A 354 -7.83 22.89 16.57
C HIS A 354 -7.77 24.22 17.31
N ASP A 355 -8.90 24.65 17.86
CA ASP A 355 -8.86 25.69 18.90
C ASP A 355 -8.36 25.05 20.21
N VAL A 356 -7.44 25.70 20.92
CA VAL A 356 -6.73 25.09 22.06
C VAL A 356 -7.66 24.65 23.19
N TRP A 357 -8.73 25.41 23.42
CA TRP A 357 -9.76 25.08 24.41
C TRP A 357 -10.58 23.83 24.04
N ASN A 358 -10.81 23.55 22.75
CA ASN A 358 -11.53 22.34 22.29
C ASN A 358 -10.74 21.06 22.54
N ILE A 359 -9.41 21.15 22.57
CA ILE A 359 -8.53 20.01 22.83
C ILE A 359 -8.13 19.91 24.31
N GLY A 360 -8.64 20.80 25.17
CA GLY A 360 -8.36 20.81 26.61
C GLY A 360 -6.93 21.22 26.94
N PHE A 361 -6.33 22.11 26.14
CA PHE A 361 -5.07 22.75 26.44
C PHE A 361 -5.32 24.21 26.88
N PRO A 362 -4.59 24.77 27.87
CA PRO A 362 -4.86 26.12 28.33
C PRO A 362 -4.67 27.17 27.23
N ASN A 363 -5.62 28.11 27.12
CA ASN A 363 -5.53 29.19 26.15
C ASN A 363 -4.38 30.13 26.52
N ASP A 364 -3.67 30.66 25.52
CA ASP A 364 -2.62 31.66 25.74
C ASP A 364 -1.53 31.16 26.70
N ALA A 365 -1.19 29.87 26.62
CA ALA A 365 -0.25 29.22 27.53
C ALA A 365 0.87 28.44 26.83
N LEU A 366 0.83 28.29 25.51
CA LEU A 366 1.80 27.45 24.79
C LEU A 366 3.17 28.14 24.71
N SER A 367 4.20 27.49 25.25
CA SER A 367 5.60 27.97 25.25
C SER A 367 6.56 27.12 24.40
N SER A 368 6.27 25.83 24.20
CA SER A 368 7.13 24.94 23.40
C SER A 368 6.34 23.82 22.70
N LEU A 369 6.92 23.20 21.68
CA LEU A 369 6.26 22.13 20.92
C LEU A 369 7.27 21.16 20.28
N LYS A 370 6.89 19.88 20.26
CA LYS A 370 7.53 18.84 19.46
C LYS A 370 6.75 18.62 18.18
N VAL A 371 7.45 18.63 17.06
CA VAL A 371 6.86 18.48 15.73
C VAL A 371 7.55 17.29 15.07
N PRO A 372 6.93 16.10 15.10
CA PRO A 372 7.46 14.95 14.38
C PRO A 372 7.69 15.27 12.91
N GLN A 373 8.75 14.67 12.38
CA GLN A 373 9.08 14.75 10.97
C GLN A 373 7.87 14.37 10.11
N GLY A 374 7.55 15.21 9.12
CA GLY A 374 6.37 15.04 8.28
C GLY A 374 5.17 15.91 8.68
N LEU A 375 5.27 16.68 9.77
CA LEU A 375 4.27 17.68 10.16
C LEU A 375 4.74 19.11 9.97
N LYS A 376 3.78 19.99 9.68
CA LYS A 376 3.89 21.44 9.80
C LYS A 376 2.85 21.89 10.82
N VAL A 377 3.28 22.61 11.84
CA VAL A 377 2.39 23.20 12.85
C VAL A 377 2.38 24.70 12.66
N THR A 378 1.20 25.28 12.50
CA THR A 378 0.98 26.72 12.50
C THR A 378 0.21 27.11 13.76
N LEU A 379 0.84 27.92 14.61
CA LEU A 379 0.19 28.52 15.77
C LEU A 379 -0.51 29.81 15.35
N TYR A 380 -1.67 30.10 15.91
CA TYR A 380 -2.47 31.29 15.65
C TYR A 380 -2.82 32.00 16.95
N GLN A 381 -2.69 33.33 16.94
CA GLN A 381 -2.99 34.19 18.09
C GLN A 381 -4.47 34.16 18.48
N HIS A 382 -5.36 33.92 17.51
CA HIS A 382 -6.80 33.90 17.74
C HIS A 382 -7.42 32.58 17.27
N ALA A 383 -8.57 32.25 17.87
CA ALA A 383 -9.36 31.08 17.50
C ALA A 383 -9.72 31.08 16.00
N THR A 384 -10.09 29.91 15.47
CA THR A 384 -10.50 29.70 14.07
C THR A 384 -9.44 30.10 13.04
N ASN A 385 -8.16 29.90 13.38
CA ASN A 385 -7.00 30.19 12.52
C ASN A 385 -6.87 31.67 12.12
N GLN A 386 -7.08 32.60 13.05
CA GLN A 386 -7.05 34.05 12.81
C GLN A 386 -5.89 34.74 13.54
N GLY A 387 -5.68 36.03 13.23
CA GLY A 387 -4.65 36.85 13.86
C GLY A 387 -3.24 36.56 13.36
N ARG A 388 -2.23 36.94 14.16
CA ARG A 388 -0.83 36.61 13.86
C ARG A 388 -0.63 35.09 13.89
N SER A 389 0.30 34.59 13.09
CA SER A 389 0.64 33.18 13.07
C SER A 389 2.14 32.92 13.04
N LYS A 390 2.55 31.73 13.47
CA LYS A 390 3.94 31.27 13.46
C LYS A 390 4.03 29.80 13.10
N VAL A 391 4.96 29.46 12.21
CA VAL A 391 5.08 28.11 11.62
C VAL A 391 6.29 27.38 12.20
N PHE A 392 6.11 26.10 12.49
CA PHE A 392 7.11 25.18 13.00
C PHE A 392 7.07 23.87 12.21
N THR A 393 8.24 23.36 11.82
CA THR A 393 8.41 22.08 11.09
C THR A 393 9.39 21.14 11.79
N ALA A 394 9.82 21.50 12.99
CA ALA A 394 10.72 20.74 13.84
C ALA A 394 10.44 21.12 15.30
N ASP A 395 11.00 20.34 16.23
CA ASP A 395 10.92 20.61 17.67
C ASP A 395 11.43 22.02 17.99
N ALA A 396 10.66 22.75 18.78
CA ALA A 396 10.98 24.09 19.25
C ALA A 396 10.86 24.11 20.78
N PRO A 397 11.98 24.09 21.53
CA PRO A 397 11.97 24.22 22.99
C PRO A 397 11.49 25.60 23.45
N TRP A 398 11.39 26.56 22.53
CA TRP A 398 10.84 27.89 22.77
C TRP A 398 10.16 28.43 21.51
N VAL A 399 8.93 28.91 21.65
CA VAL A 399 8.18 29.52 20.52
C VAL A 399 8.62 30.93 20.18
N GLY A 400 9.42 31.58 21.04
CA GLY A 400 9.89 32.95 20.86
C GLY A 400 9.09 33.97 21.66
N ASP A 401 9.74 35.05 22.10
CA ASP A 401 9.13 36.10 22.93
C ASP A 401 7.96 36.81 22.24
N ASP A 402 7.89 36.72 20.91
CA ASP A 402 6.85 37.29 20.06
C ASP A 402 5.54 36.47 20.03
N PHE A 403 5.60 35.20 20.44
CA PHE A 403 4.52 34.22 20.30
C PHE A 403 4.24 33.36 21.55
N ASP A 404 5.00 33.58 22.61
CA ASP A 404 4.77 32.94 23.90
C ASP A 404 3.41 33.34 24.49
N ASN A 405 2.72 32.38 25.11
CA ASN A 405 1.50 32.64 25.89
C ASN A 405 0.42 33.46 25.16
N ILE A 406 0.25 33.24 23.85
CA ILE A 406 -0.80 33.89 23.05
C ILE A 406 -1.51 32.95 22.06
N THR A 407 -1.15 31.66 22.04
CA THR A 407 -1.72 30.73 21.06
C THR A 407 -3.15 30.36 21.47
N SER A 408 -4.11 30.61 20.57
CA SER A 408 -5.52 30.26 20.74
C SER A 408 -6.02 29.23 19.72
N ALA A 409 -5.33 29.06 18.59
CA ALA A 409 -5.60 27.99 17.62
C ALA A 409 -4.33 27.40 17.02
N ILE A 410 -4.43 26.15 16.60
CA ILE A 410 -3.32 25.36 16.05
C ILE A 410 -3.82 24.66 14.80
N LYS A 411 -3.11 24.86 13.69
CA LYS A 411 -3.29 24.07 12.48
C LYS A 411 -2.11 23.12 12.33
N VAL A 412 -2.38 21.82 12.43
CA VAL A 412 -1.41 20.77 12.13
C VAL A 412 -1.72 20.26 10.74
N GLU A 413 -0.76 20.32 9.85
CA GLU A 413 -0.87 19.80 8.49
C GLU A 413 0.18 18.72 8.34
N LEU A 414 -0.11 17.67 7.56
CA LEU A 414 0.98 16.94 6.98
C LEU A 414 1.76 17.93 6.13
N LEU A 415 3.07 18.00 6.34
CA LEU A 415 3.89 18.38 5.21
C LEU A 415 3.61 17.33 4.14
N PRO A 416 3.32 17.72 2.88
CA PRO A 416 3.12 16.74 1.82
C PRO A 416 4.22 15.72 1.98
N SER A 417 3.80 14.47 2.19
CA SER A 417 4.72 13.35 2.31
C SER A 417 5.52 13.39 1.02
N SER A 418 6.75 13.89 1.08
CA SER A 418 7.73 13.81 0.02
C SER A 418 8.19 12.35 -0.08
N LEU A 419 7.22 11.45 -0.29
CA LEU A 419 7.42 10.03 -0.55
C LEU A 419 7.83 9.80 -2.00
N THR A 420 7.80 10.83 -2.84
CA THR A 420 8.60 10.79 -4.06
C THR A 420 10.05 10.86 -3.63
N ALA A 421 10.80 9.79 -3.91
CA ALA A 421 12.24 9.87 -3.83
C ALA A 421 12.71 11.03 -4.74
N PRO A 422 13.75 11.80 -4.36
CA PRO A 422 14.44 12.64 -5.31
C PRO A 422 14.80 11.79 -6.53
N ILE A 423 14.52 12.30 -7.72
CA ILE A 423 14.88 11.60 -8.95
C ILE A 423 16.09 12.28 -9.58
N VAL A 424 16.95 11.47 -10.19
CA VAL A 424 18.06 11.99 -11.00
C VAL A 424 17.58 12.05 -12.44
N VAL A 425 17.54 13.25 -13.00
CA VAL A 425 17.23 13.47 -14.42
C VAL A 425 18.42 14.11 -15.11
N THR A 426 18.47 14.02 -16.44
CA THR A 426 19.50 14.70 -17.22
C THR A 426 18.91 15.92 -17.92
N VAL A 427 19.59 17.06 -17.80
CA VAL A 427 19.17 18.33 -18.40
C VAL A 427 20.12 18.69 -19.55
N PRO A 428 19.61 18.94 -20.78
CA PRO A 428 20.43 19.40 -21.89
C PRO A 428 21.11 20.75 -21.57
N PRO A 429 22.33 21.01 -22.08
CA PRO A 429 23.03 22.27 -21.84
C PRO A 429 22.24 23.53 -22.19
N ALA A 430 21.38 23.46 -23.21
CA ALA A 430 20.52 24.58 -23.62
C ALA A 430 19.49 25.00 -22.55
N ASN A 431 19.16 24.10 -21.62
CA ASN A 431 18.18 24.31 -20.55
C ASN A 431 18.84 24.46 -19.17
N ALA A 432 20.18 24.48 -19.10
CA ALA A 432 20.91 24.66 -17.86
C ALA A 432 20.91 26.14 -17.44
N PRO A 433 20.77 26.47 -16.15
CA PRO A 433 20.92 27.83 -15.68
C PRO A 433 22.37 28.30 -15.84
N THR A 434 22.55 29.62 -15.96
CA THR A 434 23.88 30.24 -15.95
C THR A 434 24.59 29.89 -14.64
N ILE A 435 25.83 29.41 -14.74
CA ILE A 435 26.64 29.04 -13.57
C ILE A 435 26.91 30.30 -12.73
N PRO A 436 26.54 30.34 -11.44
CA PRO A 436 26.75 31.51 -10.62
C PRO A 436 28.24 31.80 -10.37
N GLN A 437 28.55 33.07 -10.07
CA GLN A 437 29.92 33.50 -9.79
C GLN A 437 30.52 32.73 -8.60
N GLY A 438 31.78 32.30 -8.74
CA GLY A 438 32.48 31.51 -7.72
C GLY A 438 32.38 29.99 -7.93
N PHE A 439 31.64 29.55 -8.95
CA PHE A 439 31.56 28.13 -9.34
C PHE A 439 32.02 27.93 -10.78
N HIS A 440 32.42 26.69 -11.09
CA HIS A 440 32.59 26.24 -12.47
C HIS A 440 31.80 24.96 -12.70
N SER A 441 31.69 24.57 -13.98
CA SER A 441 31.07 23.30 -14.36
C SER A 441 31.68 22.17 -13.53
N PRO A 442 30.87 21.32 -12.89
CA PRO A 442 31.39 20.19 -12.14
C PRO A 442 31.94 19.10 -13.09
N PHE A 443 31.64 19.17 -14.39
CA PHE A 443 32.02 18.15 -15.34
C PHE A 443 33.40 18.44 -15.94
N THR A 444 34.28 17.43 -15.96
CA THR A 444 35.61 17.49 -16.59
C THR A 444 35.55 17.43 -18.12
N PHE A 445 34.35 17.24 -18.69
CA PHE A 445 34.03 17.25 -20.12
C PHE A 445 32.66 17.94 -20.30
N THR A 446 32.36 18.47 -21.48
CA THR A 446 31.02 19.02 -21.77
C THR A 446 30.04 17.85 -21.92
N PRO A 447 29.14 17.59 -20.96
CA PRO A 447 28.22 16.47 -21.09
C PRO A 447 27.23 16.77 -22.21
N SER A 448 26.78 15.75 -22.93
CA SER A 448 25.59 15.89 -23.80
C SER A 448 24.33 16.24 -23.00
N ALA A 449 24.29 15.87 -21.71
CA ALA A 449 23.29 16.30 -20.72
C ALA A 449 23.84 16.19 -19.28
N ALA A 450 23.50 17.13 -18.40
CA ALA A 450 23.98 17.20 -17.01
C ALA A 450 22.99 16.51 -16.04
N PRO A 451 23.43 15.57 -15.20
CA PRO A 451 22.57 15.01 -14.15
C PRO A 451 22.26 16.05 -13.07
N VAL A 452 20.99 16.16 -12.72
CA VAL A 452 20.47 17.02 -11.65
C VAL A 452 19.49 16.23 -10.80
N ILE A 453 19.25 16.70 -9.58
CA ILE A 453 18.21 16.13 -8.72
C ILE A 453 16.94 16.94 -8.92
N GLN A 454 15.81 16.30 -9.16
CA GLN A 454 14.49 16.93 -9.10
C GLN A 454 13.74 16.41 -7.89
N TRP A 455 13.26 17.35 -7.06
CA TRP A 455 12.53 16.98 -5.85
C TRP A 455 11.64 18.11 -5.34
N ASN A 456 10.38 17.80 -5.05
CA ASN A 456 9.37 18.73 -4.52
C ASN A 456 9.24 20.06 -5.30
N GLY A 457 9.31 20.01 -6.63
CA GLY A 457 9.20 21.20 -7.49
C GLY A 457 10.48 22.04 -7.62
N TYR A 458 11.57 21.61 -6.98
CA TYR A 458 12.89 22.23 -7.11
C TYR A 458 13.83 21.38 -7.95
N THR A 459 14.76 22.06 -8.63
CA THR A 459 15.88 21.42 -9.33
C THR A 459 17.17 21.75 -8.60
N TYR A 460 17.91 20.72 -8.19
CA TYR A 460 19.17 20.88 -7.46
C TYR A 460 20.34 20.62 -8.39
N TRP A 461 21.19 21.62 -8.55
CA TRP A 461 22.41 21.57 -9.33
C TRP A 461 23.61 21.44 -8.40
N ALA A 462 24.49 20.49 -8.68
CA ALA A 462 25.78 20.39 -8.01
C ALA A 462 26.85 21.06 -8.86
N TYR A 463 27.64 21.95 -8.26
CA TYR A 463 28.75 22.65 -8.88
C TYR A 463 30.05 22.40 -8.12
N SER A 464 31.18 22.62 -8.78
CA SER A 464 32.48 22.68 -8.12
C SER A 464 32.89 24.13 -7.89
N TYR A 465 33.54 24.39 -6.77
CA TYR A 465 34.01 25.74 -6.42
C TYR A 465 35.18 26.16 -7.31
N ALA A 466 35.18 27.43 -7.72
CA ALA A 466 36.21 28.00 -8.59
C ALA A 466 37.61 28.06 -7.95
N ASP A 467 37.68 28.07 -6.61
CA ASP A 467 38.94 27.98 -5.87
C ASP A 467 39.49 26.55 -5.76
N ASN A 468 38.82 25.59 -6.40
CA ASN A 468 39.19 24.19 -6.44
C ASN A 468 39.26 23.54 -5.04
N ARG A 469 38.49 24.01 -4.04
CA ARG A 469 38.41 23.30 -2.75
C ARG A 469 37.80 21.90 -2.91
N MET A 470 38.06 21.04 -1.91
CA MET A 470 37.62 19.64 -1.86
C MET A 470 36.14 19.54 -1.43
N ALA A 471 35.25 20.23 -2.16
CA ALA A 471 33.81 20.30 -1.87
C ALA A 471 32.97 20.54 -3.13
N MET A 472 31.69 20.19 -3.05
CA MET A 472 30.66 20.56 -4.02
C MET A 472 29.69 21.58 -3.41
N ALA A 473 29.22 22.50 -4.25
CA ALA A 473 28.10 23.39 -3.93
C ALA A 473 26.82 22.80 -4.51
N ILE A 474 25.79 22.60 -3.69
CA ILE A 474 24.48 22.11 -4.14
C ILE A 474 23.54 23.30 -4.07
N LEU A 475 22.96 23.70 -5.20
CA LEU A 475 22.09 24.86 -5.31
C LEU A 475 20.70 24.40 -5.72
N ALA A 476 19.69 24.77 -4.94
CA ALA A 476 18.29 24.53 -5.28
C ALA A 476 17.71 25.71 -6.05
N TYR A 477 17.03 25.40 -7.16
CA TYR A 477 16.35 26.36 -8.01
C TYR A 477 14.84 26.11 -8.00
N ASP A 478 14.06 27.18 -7.91
CA ASP A 478 12.60 27.13 -8.09
C ASP A 478 12.21 27.00 -9.58
N ALA A 479 10.90 26.89 -9.85
CA ALA A 479 10.36 26.81 -11.21
C ALA A 479 10.63 28.06 -12.09
N LYS A 480 11.03 29.19 -11.48
CA LYS A 480 11.40 30.43 -12.19
C LYS A 480 12.91 30.53 -12.43
N GLY A 481 13.69 29.54 -12.02
CA GLY A 481 15.14 29.51 -12.16
C GLY A 481 15.86 30.40 -11.13
N GLN A 482 15.22 30.73 -10.00
CA GLN A 482 15.84 31.48 -8.92
C GLN A 482 16.45 30.53 -7.88
N ILE A 483 17.65 30.87 -7.39
CA ILE A 483 18.30 30.13 -6.31
C ILE A 483 17.56 30.40 -5.00
N VAL A 484 17.05 29.35 -4.37
CA VAL A 484 16.32 29.44 -3.09
C VAL A 484 17.18 29.04 -1.90
N LYS A 485 18.18 28.16 -2.09
CA LYS A 485 19.14 27.77 -1.05
C LYS A 485 20.39 27.13 -1.66
N GLN A 486 21.49 27.18 -0.90
CA GLN A 486 22.78 26.57 -1.23
C GLN A 486 23.31 25.77 -0.03
N TRP A 487 23.96 24.63 -0.32
CA TRP A 487 24.71 23.82 0.64
C TRP A 487 26.15 23.62 0.15
N GLU A 488 27.12 23.66 1.07
CA GLU A 488 28.50 23.20 0.81
C GLU A 488 28.68 21.80 1.38
N LYS A 489 29.15 20.86 0.55
CA LYS A 489 29.38 19.47 0.95
C LYS A 489 30.83 19.07 0.68
N PRO A 490 31.67 18.92 1.74
CA PRO A 490 33.05 18.49 1.58
C PRO A 490 33.12 17.01 1.17
N GLY A 491 34.27 16.60 0.65
CA GLY A 491 34.60 15.18 0.41
C GLY A 491 34.55 14.75 -1.05
N ALA A 492 33.81 15.45 -1.92
CA ALA A 492 33.87 15.26 -3.38
C ALA A 492 33.96 16.61 -4.11
N ARG A 493 34.54 16.60 -5.32
CA ARG A 493 34.50 17.70 -6.30
C ARG A 493 34.54 17.09 -7.71
N TYR A 494 34.19 17.85 -8.73
CA TYR A 494 34.02 17.40 -10.11
C TYR A 494 33.05 16.22 -10.27
N LEU A 495 31.74 16.52 -10.30
CA LEU A 495 30.67 15.53 -10.33
C LEU A 495 30.81 14.57 -11.53
N THR A 496 30.75 13.28 -11.24
CA THR A 496 30.73 12.20 -12.23
C THR A 496 29.39 11.45 -12.23
N SER A 497 28.75 11.27 -11.07
CA SER A 497 27.42 10.65 -10.98
C SER A 497 26.64 11.09 -9.73
N ILE A 498 25.32 10.94 -9.80
CA ILE A 498 24.40 11.09 -8.67
C ILE A 498 23.66 9.77 -8.50
N THR A 499 23.58 9.27 -7.27
CA THR A 499 22.82 8.07 -6.93
C THR A 499 21.88 8.39 -5.78
N VAL A 500 20.63 7.95 -5.90
CA VAL A 500 19.62 8.08 -4.86
C VAL A 500 19.47 6.73 -4.16
N ASP A 501 19.71 6.71 -2.85
CA ASP A 501 19.43 5.55 -2.01
C ASP A 501 18.12 5.80 -1.24
N SER A 502 17.04 5.24 -1.76
CA SER A 502 15.70 5.37 -1.16
C SER A 502 15.53 4.63 0.16
N ALA A 503 16.35 3.61 0.42
CA ALA A 503 16.27 2.85 1.67
C ALA A 503 16.93 3.63 2.82
N GLN A 504 18.08 4.26 2.56
CA GLN A 504 18.79 5.08 3.52
C GLN A 504 18.36 6.55 3.51
N LYS A 505 17.47 6.95 2.60
CA LYS A 505 17.06 8.35 2.37
C LYS A 505 18.24 9.29 2.18
N THR A 506 19.19 8.87 1.34
CA THR A 506 20.38 9.67 1.01
C THR A 506 20.53 9.87 -0.48
N ILE A 507 21.30 10.89 -0.85
CA ILE A 507 21.81 11.13 -2.20
C ILE A 507 23.33 11.12 -2.12
N ILE A 508 23.95 10.28 -2.93
CA ILE A 508 25.39 10.14 -3.04
C ILE A 508 25.82 10.85 -4.31
N LEU A 509 26.63 11.89 -4.16
CA LEU A 509 27.32 12.52 -5.29
C LEU A 509 28.74 11.96 -5.38
N THR A 510 29.03 11.31 -6.49
CA THR A 510 30.38 10.81 -6.78
C THR A 510 31.10 11.84 -7.62
N GLY A 511 32.32 12.18 -7.21
CA GLY A 511 33.20 13.11 -7.91
C GLY A 511 34.40 12.43 -8.56
N GLN A 512 35.45 13.21 -8.83
CA GLN A 512 36.73 12.69 -9.31
C GLN A 512 37.33 11.64 -8.37
N ALA A 513 38.14 10.73 -8.91
CA ALA A 513 38.80 9.66 -8.16
C ALA A 513 37.85 8.80 -7.30
N ASN A 514 36.57 8.71 -7.69
CA ASN A 514 35.51 8.01 -6.97
C ASN A 514 35.28 8.50 -5.53
N GLN A 515 35.71 9.73 -5.21
CA GLN A 515 35.40 10.34 -3.93
C GLN A 515 33.91 10.69 -3.88
N THR A 516 33.28 10.50 -2.71
CA THR A 516 31.84 10.73 -2.56
C THR A 516 31.55 11.78 -1.51
N THR A 517 30.44 12.47 -1.69
CA THR A 517 29.79 13.23 -0.62
C THR A 517 28.32 12.80 -0.53
N VAL A 518 27.81 12.75 0.69
CA VAL A 518 26.47 12.22 0.98
C VAL A 518 25.61 13.33 1.55
N LEU A 519 24.42 13.47 0.98
CA LEU A 519 23.35 14.32 1.47
C LEU A 519 22.24 13.44 2.03
N SER A 520 21.67 13.83 3.17
CA SER A 520 20.38 13.25 3.56
C SER A 520 19.26 13.97 2.81
N TRP A 521 18.13 13.29 2.62
CA TRP A 521 16.94 13.94 2.07
C TRP A 521 16.46 15.08 2.99
N ASP A 522 16.64 14.95 4.30
CA ASP A 522 16.28 16.01 5.25
C ASP A 522 17.14 17.26 5.11
N GLU A 523 18.43 17.13 4.79
CA GLU A 523 19.32 18.27 4.55
C GLU A 523 18.86 19.11 3.36
N LEU A 524 18.39 18.47 2.29
CA LEU A 524 17.97 19.13 1.05
C LEU A 524 16.54 19.63 1.07
N ARG A 525 15.75 19.32 2.12
CA ARG A 525 14.35 19.70 2.17
C ARG A 525 14.21 21.23 2.30
N LEU A 526 13.34 21.79 1.47
CA LEU A 526 13.01 23.22 1.38
C LEU A 526 11.57 23.49 1.75
#